data_AF-A0A218P9L7-F1
#
_entry.id   AF-A0A218P9L7-F1
#
_cell.length_a   1.000
_cell.length_b   1.000
_cell.length_c   1.000
_cell.angle_alpha   90.00
_cell.angle_beta   90.00
_cell.angle_gamma   90.00
#
_symmetry.space_group_name_H-M   'P 1'
#
loop_
_entity.id
_entity.type
_entity.pdbx_description
1 polymer ?
#
loop_
_entity_poly.entity_id
_entity_poly.type
_entity_poly.pdbx_seq_one_letter_code
_entity_poly.pdbx_strand_id
1 'polypeptide(L)'
;MKGSYFLVIRLGRDRNVRTRGREFRLKEGYYVYVGSAMNSLEKRVARHFSKEKKLHWHIDHLLNEAELLRAYLVPSEERLEERLSLEVARYGEPVNGFGAGDIKLNTNLYRFEEEPDDVLRAILEGLGLKWKRVKSREEVIEFGGRK
;
A
#
# COMPACT_ATOMS: atom_id res chain seq x y z
N MET A 1 -9.45 13.26 -5.36
CA MET A 1 -8.62 12.88 -6.53
C MET A 1 -8.74 11.38 -6.79
N LYS A 2 -8.40 10.94 -8.01
CA LYS A 2 -8.20 9.52 -8.33
C LYS A 2 -6.71 9.19 -8.33
N GLY A 3 -6.38 7.90 -8.27
CA GLY A 3 -5.01 7.44 -8.52
C GLY A 3 -4.67 6.14 -7.83
N SER A 4 -3.38 5.93 -7.65
CA SER A 4 -2.81 4.78 -6.95
C SER A 4 -2.02 5.22 -5.72
N TYR A 5 -1.63 4.26 -4.89
CA TYR A 5 -0.84 4.53 -3.71
C TYR A 5 0.04 3.33 -3.33
N PHE A 6 1.11 3.65 -2.61
CA PHE A 6 1.87 2.69 -1.82
C PHE A 6 1.58 2.88 -0.34
N LEU A 7 1.51 1.79 0.41
CA LEU A 7 1.60 1.80 1.86
C LEU A 7 2.92 1.17 2.26
N VAL A 8 3.71 1.86 3.09
CA VAL A 8 4.92 1.30 3.70
C VAL A 8 4.60 0.89 5.12
N ILE A 9 4.73 -0.40 5.39
CA ILE A 9 4.24 -1.05 6.61
C ILE A 9 5.41 -1.75 7.28
N ARG A 10 5.55 -1.61 8.61
CA ARG A 10 6.53 -2.35 9.41
C ARG A 10 5.83 -3.44 10.20
N LEU A 11 6.26 -4.67 9.99
CA LEU A 11 5.84 -5.81 10.81
C LEU A 11 6.98 -6.18 11.76
N GLY A 12 6.86 -5.80 13.03
CA GLY A 12 7.95 -5.89 14.02
C GLY A 12 8.28 -7.29 14.54
N ARG A 13 7.51 -8.32 14.18
CA ARG A 13 7.81 -9.74 14.43
C ARG A 13 6.95 -10.61 13.52
N ASP A 14 7.35 -11.86 13.31
CA ASP A 14 6.57 -12.85 12.58
C ASP A 14 5.10 -12.91 13.04
N ARG A 15 4.19 -12.99 12.07
CA ARG A 15 2.74 -13.03 12.28
C ARG A 15 2.03 -13.95 11.31
N ASN A 16 1.01 -14.62 11.82
CA ASN A 16 -0.02 -15.25 10.99
C ASN A 16 -1.17 -14.25 10.84
N VAL A 17 -1.28 -13.64 9.66
CA VAL A 17 -2.36 -12.70 9.35
C VAL A 17 -3.51 -13.46 8.70
N ARG A 18 -4.64 -13.53 9.40
CA ARG A 18 -5.86 -14.17 8.90
C ARG A 18 -6.79 -13.15 8.27
N THR A 19 -7.07 -13.32 6.99
CA THR A 19 -8.12 -12.59 6.26
C THR A 19 -9.40 -13.43 6.21
N ARG A 20 -10.43 -12.99 5.47
CA ARG A 20 -11.74 -13.65 5.42
C ARG A 20 -11.77 -15.07 4.86
N GLY A 21 -10.72 -15.51 4.16
CA GLY A 21 -10.66 -16.87 3.60
C GLY A 21 -9.25 -17.41 3.37
N ARG A 22 -8.22 -16.70 3.84
CA ARG A 22 -6.82 -17.09 3.70
C ARG A 22 -6.03 -16.70 4.95
N GLU A 23 -4.97 -17.45 5.19
CA GLU A 23 -4.00 -17.16 6.24
C GLU A 23 -2.62 -16.99 5.60
N PHE A 24 -1.91 -15.95 6.01
CA PHE A 24 -0.59 -15.61 5.49
C PHE A 24 0.41 -15.64 6.63
N ARG A 25 1.46 -16.45 6.49
CA ARG A 25 2.60 -16.43 7.42
C ARG A 25 3.57 -15.36 6.95
N LEU A 26 3.58 -14.23 7.64
CA LEU A 26 4.39 -13.07 7.31
C LEU A 26 5.60 -13.02 8.25
N LYS A 27 6.77 -12.84 7.64
CA LYS A 27 8.03 -12.66 8.36
C LYS A 27 8.19 -11.22 8.79
N GLU A 28 8.92 -11.00 9.87
CA GLU A 28 9.31 -9.64 10.21
C GLU A 28 10.03 -8.94 9.04
N GLY A 29 9.79 -7.65 8.93
CA GLY A 29 10.40 -6.81 7.90
C GLY A 29 9.53 -5.61 7.55
N TYR A 30 9.83 -5.03 6.40
CA TYR A 30 9.05 -3.99 5.76
C TYR A 30 8.17 -4.60 4.68
N TYR A 31 7.04 -3.96 4.46
CA TYR A 31 6.07 -4.38 3.46
C TYR A 31 5.61 -3.18 2.64
N VAL A 32 5.55 -3.37 1.33
CA VAL A 32 4.91 -2.42 0.41
C VAL A 32 3.61 -3.04 -0.08
N TYR A 33 2.50 -2.38 0.20
CA TYR A 33 1.22 -2.69 -0.42
C TYR A 33 0.91 -1.68 -1.53
N VAL A 34 0.54 -2.19 -2.71
CA VAL A 34 0.15 -1.38 -3.87
C VAL A 34 -1.37 -1.43 -4.01
N GLY A 35 -2.01 -0.26 -4.12
CA GLY A 35 -3.44 -0.19 -4.32
C GLY A 35 -3.88 0.99 -5.17
N SER A 36 -5.11 0.92 -5.67
CA SER A 36 -5.78 2.02 -6.38
C SER A 36 -6.99 2.57 -5.64
N ALA A 37 -7.35 3.80 -6.00
CA ALA A 37 -8.47 4.54 -5.46
C ALA A 37 -9.08 5.44 -6.55
N MET A 38 -9.91 4.85 -7.41
CA MET A 38 -10.49 5.56 -8.57
C MET A 38 -11.73 6.41 -8.25
N ASN A 39 -12.17 6.43 -6.98
CA ASN A 39 -13.29 7.28 -6.51
C ASN A 39 -12.79 8.42 -5.61
N SER A 40 -11.92 8.11 -4.65
CA SER A 40 -11.23 9.11 -3.83
C SER A 40 -9.98 8.49 -3.20
N LEU A 41 -8.82 8.94 -3.69
CA LEU A 41 -7.49 8.58 -3.21
C LEU A 41 -7.31 8.95 -1.74
N GLU A 42 -7.73 10.15 -1.39
CA GLU A 42 -7.59 10.71 -0.06
C GLU A 42 -8.42 9.92 0.95
N LYS A 43 -9.72 9.69 0.67
CA LYS A 43 -10.57 8.90 1.57
C LYS A 43 -10.06 7.47 1.73
N ARG A 44 -9.58 6.84 0.65
CA ARG A 44 -9.07 5.46 0.71
C ARG A 44 -7.78 5.36 1.51
N VAL A 45 -6.82 6.28 1.30
CA VAL A 45 -5.57 6.27 2.06
C VAL A 45 -5.78 6.71 3.51
N ALA A 46 -6.58 7.75 3.76
CA ALA A 46 -6.94 8.19 5.12
C ALA A 46 -7.56 7.06 5.96
N ARG A 47 -8.38 6.21 5.32
CA ARG A 47 -8.96 5.03 5.95
C ARG A 47 -7.87 4.04 6.42
N HIS A 48 -6.77 3.88 5.69
CA HIS A 48 -5.69 2.97 6.07
C HIS A 48 -4.99 3.41 7.35
N PHE A 49 -4.87 4.71 7.59
CA PHE A 49 -4.37 5.26 8.86
C PHE A 49 -5.35 5.16 10.04
N SER A 50 -6.65 4.97 9.79
CA SER A 50 -7.64 4.80 10.88
C SER A 50 -7.50 3.44 11.56
N LYS A 51 -7.34 3.37 12.88
CA LYS A 51 -7.33 2.09 13.61
C LYS A 51 -8.73 1.50 13.76
N GLU A 52 -9.72 2.35 14.03
CA GLU A 52 -11.11 1.93 14.15
C GLU A 52 -11.78 1.91 12.78
N LYS A 53 -12.05 0.71 12.27
CA LYS A 53 -12.74 0.48 11.00
C LYS A 53 -13.25 -0.95 10.91
N LYS A 54 -14.36 -1.13 10.18
CA LYS A 54 -14.76 -2.47 9.71
C LYS A 54 -13.71 -2.99 8.76
N LEU A 55 -13.21 -4.21 8.93
CA LEU A 55 -12.22 -4.81 8.04
C LEU A 55 -12.89 -5.27 6.75
N HIS A 56 -12.49 -4.69 5.62
CA HIS A 56 -13.06 -4.99 4.30
C HIS A 56 -12.02 -5.55 3.33
N TRP A 57 -10.80 -5.05 3.36
CA TRP A 57 -9.72 -5.47 2.45
C TRP A 57 -8.67 -6.31 3.17
N HIS A 58 -7.96 -7.16 2.44
CA HIS A 58 -6.86 -7.97 2.99
C HIS A 58 -5.85 -7.11 3.76
N ILE A 59 -5.53 -5.93 3.24
CA ILE A 59 -4.62 -4.98 3.87
C ILE A 59 -5.12 -4.46 5.23
N ASP A 60 -6.45 -4.35 5.43
CA ASP A 60 -7.01 -3.92 6.71
C ASP A 60 -6.63 -4.91 7.84
N HIS A 61 -6.56 -6.21 7.53
CA HIS A 61 -6.17 -7.25 8.49
C HIS A 61 -4.68 -7.18 8.84
N LEU A 62 -3.81 -6.92 7.86
CA LEU A 62 -2.38 -6.72 8.12
C LEU A 62 -2.14 -5.47 8.98
N LEU A 63 -2.85 -4.38 8.69
CA LEU A 63 -2.72 -3.12 9.43
C LEU A 63 -3.20 -3.19 10.90
N ASN A 64 -3.86 -4.27 11.32
CA ASN A 64 -4.12 -4.52 12.75
C ASN A 64 -2.92 -5.14 13.48
N GLU A 65 -2.04 -5.84 12.75
CA GLU A 65 -0.90 -6.57 13.28
C GLU A 65 0.44 -5.85 13.06
N ALA A 66 0.41 -4.77 12.27
CA ALA A 66 1.59 -4.06 11.79
C ALA A 66 1.39 -2.54 11.84
N GLU A 67 2.50 -1.80 11.82
CA GLU A 67 2.50 -0.35 11.84
C GLU A 67 2.52 0.21 10.42
N LEU A 68 1.56 1.09 10.09
CA LEU A 68 1.62 1.88 8.86
C LEU A 68 2.53 3.09 9.09
N LEU A 69 3.73 3.06 8.51
CA LEU A 69 4.71 4.13 8.68
C LEU A 69 4.35 5.37 7.85
N ARG A 70 3.86 5.15 6.63
CA ARG A 70 3.54 6.19 5.64
C ARG A 70 2.85 5.63 4.41
N ALA A 71 2.30 6.55 3.62
CA ALA A 71 1.78 6.27 2.30
C ALA A 71 2.40 7.21 1.25
N TYR A 72 2.52 6.71 0.02
CA TYR A 72 2.80 7.51 -1.16
C TYR A 72 1.53 7.61 -1.97
N LEU A 73 0.97 8.81 -2.10
CA LEU A 73 -0.17 9.08 -2.95
C LEU A 73 0.33 9.40 -4.35
N VAL A 74 -0.23 8.75 -5.36
CA VAL A 74 0.14 8.90 -6.77
C VAL A 74 -1.13 9.30 -7.54
N PRO A 75 -1.50 10.60 -7.57
CA PRO A 75 -2.67 11.06 -8.29
C PRO A 75 -2.57 10.74 -9.79
N SER A 76 -3.63 10.14 -10.34
CA SER A 76 -3.75 9.81 -11.75
C SER A 76 -5.21 9.57 -12.11
N GLU A 77 -5.63 9.99 -13.30
CA GLU A 77 -6.94 9.61 -13.86
C GLU A 77 -6.96 8.15 -14.33
N GLU A 78 -5.79 7.59 -14.63
CA GLU A 78 -5.62 6.18 -15.00
C GLU A 78 -5.36 5.30 -13.78
N ARG A 79 -5.82 4.04 -13.87
CA ARG A 79 -5.55 3.03 -12.85
C ARG A 79 -4.14 2.47 -13.03
N LEU A 80 -3.18 2.95 -12.24
CA LEU A 80 -1.76 2.56 -12.33
C LEU A 80 -1.37 1.36 -11.43
N GLU A 81 -2.32 0.76 -10.71
CA GLU A 81 -2.05 -0.30 -9.71
C GLU A 81 -1.20 -1.44 -10.28
N GLU A 82 -1.59 -2.02 -11.41
CA GLU A 82 -0.88 -3.17 -12.01
C GLU A 82 0.53 -2.78 -12.44
N ARG A 83 0.69 -1.63 -13.10
CA ARG A 83 2.01 -1.12 -13.53
C ARG A 83 2.94 -0.88 -12.34
N LEU A 84 2.44 -0.23 -11.29
CA LEU A 84 3.23 0.06 -10.09
C LEU A 84 3.56 -1.22 -9.32
N SER A 85 2.63 -2.16 -9.25
CA SER A 85 2.81 -3.46 -8.59
C SER A 85 3.89 -4.29 -9.29
N LEU A 86 3.91 -4.28 -10.64
CA LEU A 86 4.99 -4.88 -11.42
C LEU A 86 6.37 -4.25 -11.15
N GLU A 87 6.46 -2.93 -11.04
CA GLU A 87 7.75 -2.28 -10.72
C GLU A 87 8.23 -2.62 -9.31
N VAL A 88 7.33 -2.63 -8.31
CA VAL A 88 7.68 -3.00 -6.93
C VAL A 88 8.11 -4.47 -6.84
N ALA A 89 7.48 -5.36 -7.61
CA ALA A 89 7.80 -6.79 -7.65
C ALA A 89 9.25 -7.08 -8.07
N ARG A 90 9.94 -6.14 -8.73
CA ARG A 90 11.35 -6.29 -9.14
C ARG A 90 12.33 -6.20 -7.96
N TYR A 91 11.88 -5.65 -6.83
CA TYR A 91 12.73 -5.35 -5.68
C TYR A 91 12.30 -6.05 -4.38
N GLY A 92 11.02 -6.44 -4.27
CA GLY A 92 10.47 -7.05 -3.06
C GLY A 92 9.97 -8.47 -3.28
N GLU A 93 9.99 -9.27 -2.22
CA GLU A 93 9.52 -10.66 -2.24
C GLU A 93 7.99 -10.71 -2.25
N PRO A 94 7.34 -11.33 -3.24
CA PRO A 94 5.88 -11.32 -3.34
C PRO A 94 5.21 -12.19 -2.26
N VAL A 95 4.17 -11.64 -1.61
CA VAL A 95 3.30 -12.41 -0.70
C VAL A 95 2.13 -12.98 -1.52
N ASN A 96 2.32 -14.17 -2.10
CA ASN A 96 1.36 -14.78 -3.01
C ASN A 96 -0.06 -14.89 -2.42
N GLY A 97 -1.05 -14.48 -3.21
CA GLY A 97 -2.47 -14.47 -2.84
C GLY A 97 -2.93 -13.27 -2.01
N PHE A 98 -2.02 -12.39 -1.58
CA PHE A 98 -2.38 -11.23 -0.76
C PHE A 98 -2.82 -10.05 -1.62
N GLY A 99 -4.01 -9.52 -1.36
CA GLY A 99 -4.56 -8.40 -2.13
C GLY A 99 -4.81 -8.67 -3.63
N ALA A 100 -4.64 -9.93 -4.08
CA ALA A 100 -5.02 -10.37 -5.42
C ALA A 100 -6.53 -10.59 -5.47
N GLY A 101 -7.25 -9.62 -6.04
CA GLY A 101 -8.63 -9.81 -6.51
C GLY A 101 -8.64 -10.39 -7.92
N ASP A 102 -9.50 -9.86 -8.79
CA ASP A 102 -9.66 -10.29 -10.20
C ASP A 102 -8.55 -9.79 -11.15
N ILE A 103 -7.31 -9.64 -10.68
CA ILE A 103 -6.20 -9.05 -11.44
C ILE A 103 -5.21 -10.16 -11.81
N LYS A 104 -4.54 -10.02 -12.95
CA LYS A 104 -3.50 -10.95 -13.44
C LYS A 104 -2.34 -11.16 -12.45
N LEU A 105 -2.13 -10.21 -11.55
CA LEU A 105 -1.09 -10.29 -10.53
C LEU A 105 -1.55 -11.14 -9.35
N ASN A 106 -0.75 -12.14 -9.02
CA ASN A 106 -1.00 -13.05 -7.90
C ASN A 106 -0.84 -12.37 -6.53
N THR A 107 -0.39 -11.11 -6.45
CA THR A 107 -0.31 -10.32 -5.22
C THR A 107 -0.21 -8.82 -5.48
N ASN A 108 -0.48 -8.04 -4.45
CA ASN A 108 -0.21 -6.60 -4.36
C ASN A 108 0.59 -6.25 -3.09
N LEU A 109 1.20 -7.24 -2.43
CA LEU A 109 1.97 -7.08 -1.21
C LEU A 109 3.36 -7.70 -1.37
N TYR A 110 4.39 -6.92 -1.06
CA TYR A 110 5.79 -7.29 -1.24
C TYR A 110 6.58 -7.06 0.04
N ARG A 111 7.38 -8.04 0.47
CA ARG A 111 8.27 -7.94 1.64
C ARG A 111 9.63 -7.37 1.21
N PHE A 112 10.20 -6.55 2.07
CA PHE A 112 11.54 -5.99 1.99
C PHE A 112 12.27 -6.22 3.31
N GLU A 113 13.57 -6.51 3.25
CA GLU A 113 14.42 -6.61 4.44
C GLU A 113 14.73 -5.23 5.01
N GLU A 114 14.96 -4.26 4.13
CA GLU A 114 15.27 -2.88 4.46
C GLU A 114 14.11 -1.91 4.13
N GLU A 115 14.26 -0.66 4.55
CA GLU A 115 13.28 0.38 4.35
C GLU A 115 13.14 0.75 2.86
N PRO A 116 11.95 0.61 2.22
CA PRO A 116 11.83 0.64 0.77
C PRO A 116 11.74 2.06 0.17
N ASP A 117 11.98 3.13 0.94
CA ASP A 117 11.67 4.51 0.53
C ASP A 117 12.44 4.95 -0.72
N ASP A 118 13.73 4.63 -0.80
CA ASP A 118 14.56 5.03 -1.93
C ASP A 118 14.17 4.27 -3.21
N VAL A 119 13.82 2.98 -3.07
CA VAL A 119 13.28 2.17 -4.18
C VAL A 119 11.97 2.77 -4.70
N LEU A 120 11.03 3.10 -3.80
CA LEU A 120 9.74 3.66 -4.20
C LEU A 120 9.89 5.02 -4.87
N ARG A 121 10.79 5.88 -4.38
CA ARG A 121 11.08 7.17 -5.03
C ARG A 121 11.70 6.99 -6.41
N ALA A 122 12.69 6.11 -6.54
CA ALA A 122 13.32 5.82 -7.82
C ALA A 122 12.30 5.29 -8.86
N ILE A 123 11.37 4.42 -8.45
CA ILE A 123 10.26 3.95 -9.31
C ILE A 123 9.40 5.15 -9.74
N LEU A 124 8.94 5.97 -8.81
CA LEU A 124 8.03 7.08 -9.12
C LEU A 124 8.70 8.14 -10.01
N GLU A 125 9.95 8.48 -9.73
CA GLU A 125 10.77 9.41 -10.51
C GLU A 125 11.07 8.86 -11.90
N GLY A 126 11.48 7.59 -12.01
CA GLY A 126 11.74 6.92 -13.29
C GLY A 126 10.51 6.82 -14.19
N LEU A 127 9.31 6.78 -13.60
CA LEU A 127 8.04 6.81 -14.34
C LEU A 127 7.51 8.24 -14.58
N GLY A 128 8.17 9.27 -14.06
CA GLY A 128 7.74 10.68 -14.20
C GLY A 128 6.42 10.99 -13.51
N LEU A 129 6.05 10.23 -12.46
CA LEU A 129 4.76 10.36 -11.79
C LEU A 129 4.80 11.46 -10.72
N LYS A 130 3.72 12.22 -10.60
CA LYS A 130 3.53 13.13 -9.46
C LYS A 130 3.14 12.31 -8.23
N TRP A 131 3.77 12.61 -7.10
CA TRP A 131 3.46 11.91 -5.85
C TRP A 131 3.58 12.82 -4.63
N LYS A 132 2.94 12.40 -3.53
CA LYS A 132 3.10 12.99 -2.21
C LYS A 132 3.23 11.90 -1.15
N ARG A 133 4.24 12.03 -0.28
CA ARG A 133 4.38 11.19 0.90
C ARG A 133 3.62 11.78 2.08
N VAL A 134 2.92 10.94 2.82
CA VAL A 134 2.16 11.31 4.03
C VAL A 134 2.38 10.28 5.13
N LYS A 135 2.36 10.71 6.39
CA LYS A 135 2.59 9.83 7.56
C LYS A 135 1.36 9.68 8.46
N SER A 136 0.30 10.42 8.20
CA SER A 136 -0.88 10.46 9.06
C SER A 136 -2.16 10.68 8.25
N ARG A 137 -3.30 10.46 8.91
CA ARG A 137 -4.61 10.74 8.32
C ARG A 137 -4.78 12.24 8.04
N GLU A 138 -4.27 13.08 8.93
CA GLU A 138 -4.34 14.53 8.88
C GLU A 138 -3.60 15.05 7.64
N GLU A 139 -2.38 14.57 7.40
CA GLU A 139 -1.59 14.92 6.21
C GLU A 139 -2.27 14.51 4.89
N VAL A 140 -3.03 13.41 4.89
CA VAL A 140 -3.84 12.98 3.74
C VAL A 140 -4.99 13.97 3.50
N ILE A 141 -5.68 14.39 4.55
CA ILE A 141 -6.80 15.33 4.45
C ILE A 141 -6.32 16.71 3.99
N GLU A 142 -5.21 17.20 4.53
CA GLU A 142 -4.57 18.45 4.09
C GLU A 142 -4.18 18.42 2.61
N PHE A 143 -3.76 17.26 2.10
CA PHE A 143 -3.49 17.11 0.68
C PHE A 143 -4.75 17.22 -0.17
N GLY A 144 -5.85 16.60 0.24
CA GLY A 144 -7.14 16.66 -0.47
C GLY A 144 -7.89 17.99 -0.31
N GLY A 145 -7.59 18.75 0.74
CA GLY A 145 -8.24 20.02 1.08
C GLY A 145 -7.65 21.25 0.39
N ARG A 146 -6.48 21.15 -0.24
CA ARG A 146 -5.95 22.19 -1.13
C ARG A 146 -6.74 22.19 -2.44
N LYS A 147 -7.89 22.87 -2.44
CA LYS A 147 -8.52 23.39 -3.65
C LYS A 147 -7.87 24.71 -4.05
#